data_AF-A0A2A8BIS0-F1
#
_entry.id   AF-A0A2A8BIS0-F1
#
_cell.length_a   1.000
_cell.length_b   1.000
_cell.length_c   1.000
_cell.angle_alpha   90.00
_cell.angle_beta   90.00
_cell.angle_gamma   90.00
#
_symmetry.space_group_name_H-M   'P 1'
#
loop_
_entity.id
_entity.type
_entity.pdbx_description
1 polymer ?
#
loop_
_entity_poly.entity_id
_entity_poly.type
_entity_poly.pdbx_seq_one_letter_code
_entity_poly.pdbx_strand_id
1 'polypeptide(L)'
;MNYQEELERLFRSFPEEAGFHDQYGYIVHQIKEPMGTVLKPDARGEATLYTAMAAVAIATSNYKQDNFDEKFANEKLKELLTTLIEKSWDNKDNLEREHPIRHPEVIDYCRDGQDVKNRMSPLSKDSFGAILAAAYYSYSCPNTSQEVRELARDLIAKWTEYLAFSQWRTHSIYIEGEFESDGEKYKNIYSDNNLTHQKSYKGIESFILWPHEMYALQNVAEHLGILTSPWKIWENIIPELNQTLIDYAVPYLAQYAGETFDNLLEQFHLHSWNFGIVEDPFEFEISSDIREQVVITFKDAIENLLREIVRIGNYVDYQKDGILEILINRVLNFFPDILGSNSWRSILTKSLQLGLPWITGSGWIEALTFLGSLQLLKKMDTSTISYTLWIYCVECEIRPEMTDVLKTALQDFYSYLRGNDNPNSLWAWIAEDSGRVSEHLQLFESHEWDYWWKFAYQEKKFNNWLKEPEDPSTKEVNQLKDCPRLDFLVLSGLAEKGFPVGIFH
;
A
#
# COMPACT_ATOMS: atom_id res chain seq x y z
N MET A 1 -0.60 3.99 29.60
CA MET A 1 0.41 4.95 29.07
C MET A 1 -0.26 5.89 28.08
N ASN A 2 0.10 7.18 28.01
CA ASN A 2 -0.57 8.15 27.14
C ASN A 2 0.23 8.45 25.85
N TYR A 3 -0.46 8.61 24.72
CA TYR A 3 0.09 8.90 23.38
C TYR A 3 1.13 10.04 23.36
N GLN A 4 0.89 11.11 24.12
CA GLN A 4 1.78 12.25 24.21
C GLN A 4 3.16 11.91 24.80
N GLU A 5 3.21 11.05 25.82
CA GLU A 5 4.47 10.63 26.45
C GLU A 5 5.35 9.83 25.47
N GLU A 6 4.71 9.00 24.64
CA GLU A 6 5.37 8.23 23.59
C GLU A 6 5.90 9.12 22.46
N LEU A 7 5.13 10.13 22.05
CA LEU A 7 5.59 11.13 21.08
C LEU A 7 6.78 11.92 21.61
N GLU A 8 6.74 12.38 22.85
CA GLU A 8 7.86 13.09 23.45
C GLU A 8 9.12 12.22 23.49
N ARG A 9 9.01 10.93 23.85
CA ARG A 9 10.16 10.02 23.86
C ARG A 9 10.72 9.77 22.45
N LEU A 10 9.85 9.69 21.44
CA LEU A 10 10.24 9.50 20.03
C LEU A 10 11.24 10.56 19.56
N PHE A 11 11.00 11.83 19.91
CA PHE A 11 11.78 12.98 19.43
C PHE A 11 12.94 13.41 20.33
N ARG A 12 13.19 12.71 21.44
CA ARG A 12 14.39 12.98 22.25
C ARG A 12 15.65 12.64 21.46
N SER A 13 16.69 13.45 21.63
CA SER A 13 17.98 13.24 20.97
C SER A 13 18.69 12.01 21.52
N PHE A 14 19.20 11.20 20.60
CA PHE A 14 20.12 10.12 20.89
C PHE A 14 21.58 10.60 20.85
N PRO A 15 22.50 10.13 21.72
CA PRO A 15 22.30 9.29 22.90
C PRO A 15 22.03 10.10 24.20
N GLU A 16 21.89 11.42 24.10
CA GLU A 16 21.91 12.34 25.26
C GLU A 16 20.76 12.10 26.26
N GLU A 17 19.57 11.74 25.78
CA GLU A 17 18.37 11.57 26.63
C GLU A 17 17.70 10.20 26.49
N ALA A 18 18.43 9.18 26.00
CA ALA A 18 17.86 7.88 25.65
C ALA A 18 16.63 7.99 24.70
N GLY A 19 16.67 8.93 23.75
CA GLY A 19 15.65 9.09 22.71
C GLY A 19 15.94 8.34 21.42
N PHE A 20 15.05 8.40 20.43
CA PHE A 20 15.17 7.60 19.20
C PHE A 20 15.65 8.39 17.99
N HIS A 21 15.96 9.68 18.15
CA HIS A 21 16.35 10.57 17.07
C HIS A 21 17.87 10.66 16.97
N ASP A 22 18.46 10.15 15.90
CA ASP A 22 19.91 10.14 15.70
C ASP A 22 20.49 11.49 15.21
N GLN A 23 21.80 11.54 15.01
CA GLN A 23 22.51 12.75 14.59
C GLN A 23 22.15 13.26 13.18
N TYR A 24 21.51 12.42 12.35
CA TYR A 24 21.03 12.80 11.02
C TYR A 24 19.55 13.16 11.02
N GLY A 25 18.88 13.00 12.16
CA GLY A 25 17.46 13.26 12.33
C GLY A 25 16.55 12.05 12.06
N TYR A 26 17.13 10.85 11.92
CA TYR A 26 16.34 9.65 11.71
C TYR A 26 15.86 9.03 13.01
N ILE A 27 14.70 8.37 12.94
CA ILE A 27 14.21 7.49 14.00
C ILE A 27 14.89 6.13 13.88
N VAL A 28 15.54 5.68 14.95
CA VAL A 28 16.30 4.42 15.02
C VAL A 28 15.94 3.60 16.26
N HIS A 29 16.27 2.31 16.27
CA HIS A 29 16.21 1.52 17.49
C HIS A 29 17.43 1.79 18.37
N GLN A 30 17.36 1.42 19.64
CA GLN A 30 18.50 1.44 20.55
C GLN A 30 18.94 0.02 20.90
N ILE A 31 20.25 -0.19 20.94
CA ILE A 31 20.87 -1.38 21.54
C ILE A 31 21.82 -0.95 22.66
N LYS A 32 21.72 -1.61 23.80
CA LYS A 32 22.61 -1.46 24.97
C LYS A 32 23.70 -2.51 24.88
N GLU A 33 24.95 -2.11 25.11
CA GLU A 33 26.06 -3.07 25.15
C GLU A 33 26.01 -3.93 26.44
N PRO A 34 26.36 -5.24 26.39
CA PRO A 34 26.29 -6.14 27.54
C PRO A 34 27.15 -5.73 28.77
N MET A 35 28.09 -4.78 28.59
CA MET A 35 29.05 -4.34 29.62
C MET A 35 29.09 -2.82 29.81
N GLY A 36 28.15 -2.05 29.26
CA GLY A 36 28.24 -0.59 29.31
C GLY A 36 26.91 0.16 29.19
N THR A 37 26.83 1.30 29.87
CA THR A 37 25.78 2.33 29.78
C THR A 37 25.72 3.04 28.43
N VAL A 38 26.40 2.52 27.40
CA VAL A 38 26.50 3.13 26.07
C VAL A 38 25.37 2.60 25.21
N LEU A 39 24.45 3.49 24.87
CA LEU A 39 23.43 3.23 23.87
C LEU A 39 24.08 3.36 22.49
N LYS A 40 23.78 2.42 21.58
CA LYS A 40 24.08 2.53 20.15
C LYS A 40 22.80 2.45 19.32
N PRO A 41 22.74 3.11 18.16
CA PRO A 41 21.64 2.91 17.24
C PRO A 41 21.70 1.50 16.65
N ASP A 42 20.57 0.80 16.66
CA ASP A 42 20.33 -0.49 16.00
C ASP A 42 19.33 -0.27 14.84
N ALA A 43 19.26 -1.22 13.90
CA ALA A 43 18.31 -1.19 12.78
C ALA A 43 18.36 0.11 11.93
N ARG A 44 19.57 0.64 11.70
CA ARG A 44 19.75 1.82 10.82
C ARG A 44 19.24 1.57 9.40
N GLY A 45 19.23 0.31 8.94
CA GLY A 45 18.70 -0.07 7.63
C GLY A 45 17.21 0.24 7.47
N GLU A 46 16.48 0.24 8.57
CA GLU A 46 15.05 0.50 8.65
C GLU A 46 14.73 1.95 9.09
N ALA A 47 15.75 2.78 9.33
CA ALA A 47 15.56 4.13 9.85
C ALA A 47 14.67 4.99 8.94
N THR A 48 14.81 4.88 7.62
CA THR A 48 13.93 5.58 6.67
C THR A 48 12.47 5.17 6.83
N LEU A 49 12.19 3.88 7.04
CA LEU A 49 10.84 3.38 7.31
C LEU A 49 10.29 3.99 8.60
N TYR A 50 11.07 3.94 9.68
CA TYR A 50 10.64 4.43 10.99
C TYR A 50 10.38 5.93 10.98
N THR A 51 11.24 6.72 10.32
CA THR A 51 11.04 8.16 10.12
C THR A 51 9.78 8.45 9.29
N ALA A 52 9.54 7.69 8.21
CA ALA A 52 8.32 7.85 7.43
C ALA A 52 7.05 7.46 8.23
N MET A 53 7.11 6.38 9.00
CA MET A 53 6.02 5.98 9.89
C MET A 53 5.75 7.00 11.00
N ALA A 54 6.79 7.62 11.57
CA ALA A 54 6.63 8.71 12.52
C ALA A 54 5.90 9.90 11.89
N ALA A 55 6.23 10.25 10.64
CA ALA A 55 5.54 11.29 9.90
C ALA A 55 4.06 10.93 9.65
N VAL A 56 3.76 9.67 9.30
CA VAL A 56 2.38 9.18 9.22
C VAL A 56 1.65 9.32 10.55
N ALA A 57 2.24 8.88 11.66
CA ALA A 57 1.63 8.97 12.99
C ALA A 57 1.25 10.41 13.33
N ILE A 58 2.19 11.36 13.20
CA ILE A 58 1.94 12.77 13.51
C ILE A 58 0.91 13.37 12.56
N ALA A 59 1.05 13.14 11.25
CA ALA A 59 0.15 13.72 10.26
C ALA A 59 -1.29 13.23 10.47
N THR A 60 -1.48 11.96 10.82
CA THR A 60 -2.81 11.37 11.04
C THR A 60 -3.42 11.76 12.38
N SER A 61 -2.63 11.88 13.45
CA SER A 61 -3.12 12.44 14.72
C SER A 61 -3.43 13.94 14.61
N ASN A 62 -2.82 14.66 13.68
CA ASN A 62 -3.05 16.09 13.51
C ASN A 62 -4.40 16.43 12.82
N TYR A 63 -5.28 15.46 12.55
CA TYR A 63 -6.56 15.73 11.87
C TYR A 63 -7.61 16.43 12.77
N LYS A 64 -7.54 16.29 14.10
CA LYS A 64 -8.56 16.80 15.05
C LYS A 64 -7.95 17.52 16.27
N GLN A 65 -6.97 18.37 16.04
CA GLN A 65 -6.15 18.98 17.11
C GLN A 65 -6.48 20.44 17.42
N ASP A 66 -6.02 20.91 18.59
CA ASP A 66 -6.01 22.33 18.95
C ASP A 66 -4.77 23.07 18.42
N ASN A 67 -4.73 24.40 18.57
CA ASN A 67 -3.65 25.23 18.01
C ASN A 67 -2.25 24.92 18.58
N PHE A 68 -2.16 24.41 19.82
CA PHE A 68 -0.86 24.08 20.42
C PHE A 68 -0.31 22.80 19.80
N ASP A 69 -1.17 21.78 19.71
CA ASP A 69 -0.85 20.49 19.11
C ASP A 69 -0.57 20.63 17.61
N GLU A 70 -1.30 21.51 16.91
CA GLU A 70 -1.04 21.85 15.51
C GLU A 70 0.38 22.40 15.31
N LYS A 71 0.82 23.33 16.16
CA LYS A 71 2.16 23.92 16.04
C LYS A 71 3.25 22.89 16.27
N PHE A 72 3.10 22.05 17.30
CA PHE A 72 4.03 20.97 17.58
C PHE A 72 4.09 19.98 16.42
N ALA A 73 2.93 19.54 15.92
CA ALA A 73 2.85 18.62 14.79
C ALA A 73 3.53 19.18 13.53
N ASN A 74 3.30 20.46 13.21
CA ASN A 74 3.93 21.09 12.06
C ASN A 74 5.45 21.20 12.19
N GLU A 75 5.96 21.52 13.39
CA GLU A 75 7.40 21.55 13.67
C GLU A 75 8.04 20.18 13.44
N LYS A 76 7.42 19.11 13.99
CA LYS A 76 7.95 17.75 13.87
C LYS A 76 7.78 17.14 12.48
N LEU A 77 6.68 17.42 11.79
CA LEU A 77 6.51 17.01 10.39
C LEU A 77 7.55 17.68 9.49
N LYS A 78 7.85 18.96 9.72
CA LYS A 78 8.92 19.66 9.00
C LYS A 78 10.26 18.97 9.23
N GLU A 79 10.65 18.72 10.47
CA GLU A 79 11.91 18.02 10.81
C GLU A 79 12.03 16.66 10.11
N LEU A 80 10.97 15.83 10.20
CA LEU A 80 10.96 14.48 9.62
C LEU A 80 10.99 14.49 8.08
N LEU A 81 10.17 15.33 7.45
CA LEU A 81 10.14 15.42 5.98
C LEU A 81 11.45 16.00 5.44
N THR A 82 12.01 17.04 6.09
CA THR A 82 13.35 17.54 5.74
C THR A 82 14.41 16.45 5.88
N THR A 83 14.36 15.62 6.92
CA THR A 83 15.27 14.48 7.09
C THR A 83 15.15 13.50 5.90
N LEU A 84 13.93 13.09 5.54
CA LEU A 84 13.69 12.19 4.41
C LEU A 84 14.14 12.78 3.06
N ILE A 85 14.10 14.10 2.91
CA ILE A 85 14.53 14.81 1.69
C ILE A 85 16.05 14.98 1.66
N GLU A 86 16.63 15.55 2.70
CA GLU A 86 18.00 16.08 2.71
C GLU A 86 19.02 15.11 3.30
N LYS A 87 18.59 14.16 4.14
CA LYS A 87 19.50 13.32 4.95
C LYS A 87 19.48 11.85 4.53
N SER A 88 18.83 11.46 3.44
CA SER A 88 18.98 10.14 2.81
C SER A 88 20.34 9.82 2.12
N TRP A 89 21.47 10.42 2.51
CA TRP A 89 22.63 10.60 1.60
C TRP A 89 23.96 10.11 2.19
N ASP A 90 24.40 8.96 1.70
CA ASP A 90 25.82 8.65 1.43
C ASP A 90 25.97 7.60 0.31
N ASN A 91 24.86 7.26 -0.37
CA ASN A 91 24.72 6.10 -1.25
C ASN A 91 24.39 6.55 -2.68
N LYS A 92 25.40 6.50 -3.54
CA LYS A 92 25.30 6.85 -4.96
C LYS A 92 25.17 5.61 -5.85
N ASP A 93 24.37 5.74 -6.90
CA ASP A 93 24.22 4.71 -7.92
C ASP A 93 25.45 4.65 -8.85
N ASN A 94 25.50 3.70 -9.80
CA ASN A 94 26.64 3.57 -10.73
C ASN A 94 26.87 4.77 -11.68
N LEU A 95 25.94 5.72 -11.72
CA LEU A 95 26.05 6.99 -12.44
C LEU A 95 26.34 8.16 -11.48
N GLU A 96 26.78 7.86 -10.25
CA GLU A 96 27.05 8.80 -9.16
C GLU A 96 25.82 9.56 -8.66
N ARG A 97 24.61 9.01 -8.87
CA ARG A 97 23.35 9.69 -8.52
C ARG A 97 22.79 9.28 -7.17
N GLU A 98 22.15 10.26 -6.56
CA GLU A 98 21.47 10.27 -5.26
C GLU A 98 20.41 9.17 -5.07
N HIS A 99 20.55 8.16 -4.20
CA HIS A 99 19.40 7.29 -3.90
C HIS A 99 18.43 7.94 -2.88
N PRO A 100 17.09 7.95 -3.10
CA PRO A 100 16.17 8.68 -2.22
C PRO A 100 15.73 7.95 -0.92
N ILE A 101 16.27 6.76 -0.59
CA ILE A 101 15.58 5.82 0.34
C ILE A 101 16.41 5.38 1.57
N ARG A 102 17.65 5.82 1.77
CA ARG A 102 18.54 5.18 2.77
C ARG A 102 19.14 6.15 3.76
N HIS A 103 19.23 5.73 5.01
CA HIS A 103 20.05 6.40 6.02
C HIS A 103 21.53 6.52 5.55
N PRO A 104 22.24 7.64 5.81
CA PRO A 104 23.61 7.88 5.33
C PRO A 104 24.61 6.79 5.71
N GLU A 105 24.62 6.39 6.98
CA GLU A 105 25.61 5.42 7.48
C GLU A 105 25.28 3.94 7.18
N VAL A 106 24.27 3.64 6.37
CA VAL A 106 23.91 2.25 6.03
C VAL A 106 24.52 1.85 4.70
N ILE A 107 25.48 0.93 4.76
CA ILE A 107 26.11 0.32 3.59
C ILE A 107 26.05 -1.21 3.76
N ASP A 108 25.29 -1.90 2.89
CA ASP A 108 25.12 -3.36 3.00
C ASP A 108 26.35 -4.16 2.54
N TYR A 109 27.22 -3.55 1.72
CA TYR A 109 28.42 -4.19 1.18
C TYR A 109 29.65 -3.32 1.42
N CYS A 110 30.62 -3.85 2.17
CA CYS A 110 31.90 -3.19 2.39
C CYS A 110 33.03 -3.86 1.60
N ARG A 111 34.00 -3.06 1.18
CA ARG A 111 35.18 -3.48 0.42
C ARG A 111 36.25 -4.02 1.36
N ASP A 112 36.73 -5.23 1.10
CA ASP A 112 38.09 -5.64 1.44
C ASP A 112 38.73 -6.31 0.21
N GLY A 113 39.75 -5.67 -0.38
CA GLY A 113 40.47 -6.19 -1.55
C GLY A 113 40.09 -5.57 -2.91
N GLN A 114 40.92 -5.80 -3.92
CA GLN A 114 41.05 -4.96 -5.12
C GLN A 114 40.02 -5.15 -6.25
N ASP A 115 39.06 -6.07 -6.15
CA ASP A 115 38.03 -6.19 -7.20
C ASP A 115 36.68 -6.61 -6.62
N VAL A 116 35.90 -5.62 -6.16
CA VAL A 116 34.44 -5.72 -6.09
C VAL A 116 33.87 -4.36 -6.49
N LYS A 117 33.06 -4.33 -7.55
CA LYS A 117 32.24 -3.16 -7.86
C LYS A 117 31.21 -3.02 -6.73
N ASN A 118 31.26 -1.91 -5.99
CA ASN A 118 30.29 -1.56 -4.95
C ASN A 118 28.86 -1.88 -5.44
N ARG A 119 28.15 -2.76 -4.73
CA ARG A 119 26.75 -3.09 -5.03
C ARG A 119 25.92 -2.85 -3.78
N MET A 120 24.66 -2.50 -3.95
CA MET A 120 23.74 -2.22 -2.85
C MET A 120 22.56 -3.17 -2.92
N SER A 121 21.96 -3.47 -1.78
CA SER A 121 20.78 -4.32 -1.73
C SER A 121 19.58 -3.61 -2.39
N PRO A 122 18.67 -4.36 -3.01
CA PRO A 122 17.40 -3.84 -3.51
C PRO A 122 16.44 -3.30 -2.44
N LEU A 123 15.46 -2.51 -2.88
CA LEU A 123 14.93 -1.30 -2.24
C LEU A 123 13.37 -1.16 -2.18
N SER A 124 12.59 -2.21 -2.39
CA SER A 124 11.11 -2.15 -2.14
C SER A 124 10.71 -2.38 -0.67
N LYS A 125 11.60 -2.98 0.15
CA LYS A 125 11.36 -3.22 1.59
C LYS A 125 11.78 -2.07 2.51
N ASP A 126 12.40 -1.03 1.96
CA ASP A 126 13.16 -0.08 2.79
C ASP A 126 12.38 1.18 3.20
N SER A 127 11.15 1.42 2.68
CA SER A 127 10.20 2.47 3.13
C SER A 127 9.24 2.98 2.06
N PHE A 128 9.37 2.61 0.78
CA PHE A 128 8.66 3.28 -0.33
C PHE A 128 7.17 3.55 -0.06
N GLY A 129 6.40 2.52 0.27
CA GLY A 129 4.97 2.71 0.59
C GLY A 129 4.75 3.64 1.79
N ALA A 130 5.55 3.51 2.86
CA ALA A 130 5.46 4.40 4.02
C ALA A 130 5.80 5.86 3.68
N ILE A 131 6.71 6.10 2.73
CA ILE A 131 7.04 7.43 2.22
C ILE A 131 5.88 8.04 1.42
N LEU A 132 5.24 7.23 0.57
CA LEU A 132 4.02 7.66 -0.12
C LEU A 132 2.94 8.07 0.89
N ALA A 133 2.72 7.24 1.92
CA ALA A 133 1.77 7.53 2.98
C ALA A 133 2.17 8.78 3.79
N ALA A 134 3.45 8.91 4.17
CA ALA A 134 3.95 10.06 4.92
C ALA A 134 3.70 11.38 4.17
N ALA A 135 4.04 11.43 2.88
CA ALA A 135 3.81 12.60 2.05
C ALA A 135 2.32 12.86 1.84
N TYR A 136 1.54 11.82 1.51
CA TYR A 136 0.10 11.94 1.29
C TYR A 136 -0.63 12.49 2.51
N TYR A 137 -0.41 11.91 3.70
CA TYR A 137 -1.07 12.37 4.92
C TYR A 137 -0.59 13.74 5.36
N SER A 138 0.71 14.04 5.23
CA SER A 138 1.24 15.38 5.55
C SER A 138 0.69 16.45 4.63
N TYR A 139 0.47 16.14 3.35
CA TYR A 139 -0.11 17.06 2.38
C TYR A 139 -1.62 17.25 2.57
N SER A 140 -2.34 16.16 2.84
CA SER A 140 -3.81 16.13 2.87
C SER A 140 -4.40 16.51 4.23
N CYS A 141 -3.62 16.41 5.31
CA CYS A 141 -4.07 16.80 6.64
C CYS A 141 -4.54 18.28 6.66
N PRO A 142 -5.76 18.59 7.11
CA PRO A 142 -6.27 19.96 7.12
C PRO A 142 -5.41 20.93 7.94
N ASN A 143 -4.84 20.45 9.04
CA ASN A 143 -4.08 21.26 10.01
C ASN A 143 -2.57 21.28 9.74
N THR A 144 -2.11 20.82 8.57
CA THR A 144 -0.72 21.02 8.17
C THR A 144 -0.54 22.34 7.44
N SER A 145 0.53 23.03 7.81
CA SER A 145 0.99 24.29 7.27
C SER A 145 1.42 24.14 5.81
N GLN A 146 1.42 25.25 5.08
CA GLN A 146 1.86 25.29 3.69
C GLN A 146 3.30 24.80 3.52
N GLU A 147 4.19 25.10 4.47
CA GLU A 147 5.58 24.64 4.45
C GLU A 147 5.69 23.11 4.52
N VAL A 148 4.90 22.46 5.38
CA VAL A 148 4.85 20.99 5.48
C VAL A 148 4.28 20.38 4.19
N ARG A 149 3.26 21.01 3.59
CA ARG A 149 2.69 20.56 2.30
C ARG A 149 3.70 20.67 1.16
N GLU A 150 4.49 21.74 1.14
CA GLU A 150 5.57 21.93 0.16
C GLU A 150 6.67 20.88 0.33
N LEU A 151 7.11 20.60 1.56
CA LEU A 151 8.07 19.53 1.83
C LEU A 151 7.54 18.15 1.41
N ALA A 152 6.27 17.84 1.70
CA ALA A 152 5.65 16.59 1.27
C ALA A 152 5.65 16.45 -0.27
N ARG A 153 5.33 17.54 -0.97
CA ARG A 153 5.38 17.59 -2.44
C ARG A 153 6.80 17.42 -2.96
N ASP A 154 7.77 18.10 -2.37
CA ASP A 154 9.17 18.04 -2.81
C ASP A 154 9.78 16.66 -2.56
N LEU A 155 9.38 15.98 -1.47
CA LEU A 155 9.71 14.58 -1.22
C LEU A 155 9.22 13.70 -2.37
N ILE A 156 7.94 13.78 -2.75
CA ILE A 156 7.41 12.97 -3.86
C ILE A 156 8.06 13.38 -5.18
N ALA A 157 8.26 14.66 -5.45
CA ALA A 157 8.92 15.13 -6.66
C ALA A 157 10.31 14.49 -6.82
N LYS A 158 11.13 14.50 -5.77
CA LYS A 158 12.46 13.85 -5.76
C LYS A 158 12.38 12.36 -6.12
N TRP A 159 11.41 11.65 -5.57
CA TRP A 159 11.20 10.22 -5.86
C TRP A 159 10.76 9.98 -7.30
N THR A 160 9.82 10.77 -7.79
CA THR A 160 9.31 10.64 -9.16
C THR A 160 10.39 10.94 -10.20
N GLU A 161 11.21 11.98 -9.99
CA GLU A 161 12.34 12.32 -10.86
C GLU A 161 13.36 11.18 -10.93
N TYR A 162 13.72 10.60 -9.77
CA TYR A 162 14.65 9.49 -9.70
C TYR A 162 14.12 8.23 -10.42
N LEU A 163 12.89 7.83 -10.10
CA LEU A 163 12.29 6.58 -10.59
C LEU A 163 11.91 6.64 -12.07
N ALA A 164 11.34 7.76 -12.53
CA ALA A 164 11.01 7.92 -13.94
C ALA A 164 12.26 7.87 -14.81
N PHE A 165 13.37 8.49 -14.37
CA PHE A 165 14.65 8.39 -15.07
C PHE A 165 15.20 6.95 -15.01
N SER A 166 15.12 6.30 -13.86
CA SER A 166 15.71 4.98 -13.63
C SER A 166 14.81 3.82 -14.09
N GLN A 167 13.81 4.09 -14.94
CA GLN A 167 12.88 3.07 -15.47
C GLN A 167 12.22 2.25 -14.36
N TRP A 168 11.79 2.93 -13.28
CA TRP A 168 11.15 2.35 -12.10
C TRP A 168 12.01 1.38 -11.30
N ARG A 169 13.31 1.34 -11.60
CA ARG A 169 14.27 0.55 -10.84
C ARG A 169 14.58 1.28 -9.56
N THR A 170 14.48 0.55 -8.46
CA THR A 170 14.88 1.02 -7.14
C THR A 170 16.38 0.84 -6.91
N HIS A 171 17.14 0.34 -7.90
CA HIS A 171 18.60 0.41 -7.93
C HIS A 171 19.13 0.28 -9.38
N SER A 172 20.30 0.87 -9.69
CA SER A 172 20.82 0.98 -11.05
C SER A 172 21.79 -0.14 -11.48
N ILE A 173 22.06 -1.15 -10.63
CA ILE A 173 23.13 -2.11 -10.84
C ILE A 173 22.61 -3.54 -10.97
N TYR A 174 22.39 -4.02 -12.20
CA TYR A 174 22.10 -5.43 -12.52
C TYR A 174 23.37 -6.14 -13.06
N ILE A 175 23.76 -7.32 -12.54
CA ILE A 175 24.73 -8.22 -13.25
C ILE A 175 23.89 -9.08 -14.20
N GLU A 176 24.39 -9.27 -15.41
CA GLU A 176 23.93 -10.34 -16.27
C GLU A 176 24.01 -11.70 -15.54
N GLY A 177 22.93 -12.48 -15.57
CA GLY A 177 22.81 -13.77 -14.88
C GLY A 177 22.49 -13.70 -13.37
N GLU A 178 22.36 -12.51 -12.78
CA GLU A 178 22.13 -12.31 -11.33
C GLU A 178 20.87 -13.01 -10.79
N PHE A 179 19.84 -13.12 -11.62
CA PHE A 179 18.56 -13.76 -11.27
C PHE A 179 18.40 -15.18 -11.81
N GLU A 180 19.46 -15.78 -12.35
CA GLU A 180 19.41 -17.21 -12.69
C GLU A 180 19.41 -18.04 -11.41
N SER A 181 18.51 -19.03 -11.30
CA SER A 181 18.46 -19.91 -10.14
C SER A 181 19.25 -21.22 -10.36
N ASP A 182 19.85 -21.75 -9.30
CA ASP A 182 20.43 -23.11 -9.25
C ASP A 182 19.51 -24.15 -8.58
N GLY A 183 18.25 -23.80 -8.33
CA GLY A 183 17.23 -24.66 -7.74
C GLY A 183 16.72 -24.17 -6.39
N GLU A 184 17.56 -23.53 -5.57
CA GLU A 184 17.16 -22.92 -4.29
C GLU A 184 17.71 -21.50 -4.10
N LYS A 185 18.76 -21.10 -4.85
CA LYS A 185 19.45 -19.81 -4.71
C LYS A 185 19.66 -19.16 -6.08
N TYR A 186 19.95 -17.86 -6.07
CA TYR A 186 20.32 -17.11 -7.27
C TYR A 186 21.84 -17.17 -7.49
N LYS A 187 22.26 -17.49 -8.72
CA LYS A 187 23.62 -17.92 -9.11
C LYS A 187 24.73 -16.89 -8.86
N ASN A 188 24.42 -15.59 -8.84
CA ASN A 188 25.45 -14.54 -8.66
C ASN A 188 25.31 -13.68 -7.39
N ILE A 189 24.45 -14.07 -6.45
CA ILE A 189 24.38 -13.41 -5.13
C ILE A 189 25.49 -13.91 -4.18
N TYR A 190 26.10 -15.05 -4.49
CA TYR A 190 27.14 -15.71 -3.69
C TYR A 190 28.36 -16.11 -4.55
N SER A 191 29.01 -15.16 -5.23
CA SER A 191 30.14 -15.52 -6.11
C SER A 191 31.50 -15.65 -5.40
N ASP A 192 31.58 -15.46 -4.08
CA ASP A 192 32.83 -15.68 -3.35
C ASP A 192 32.62 -16.64 -2.16
N ASN A 193 33.41 -17.73 -2.15
CA ASN A 193 33.44 -18.72 -1.08
C ASN A 193 33.96 -18.15 0.26
N ASN A 194 34.47 -16.91 0.26
CA ASN A 194 34.84 -16.18 1.48
C ASN A 194 33.67 -15.39 2.11
N LEU A 195 32.53 -15.23 1.40
CA LEU A 195 31.35 -14.49 1.86
C LEU A 195 30.30 -15.40 2.52
N THR A 196 30.75 -16.38 3.32
CA THR A 196 29.95 -17.49 3.88
C THR A 196 28.88 -17.09 4.90
N HIS A 197 28.75 -15.79 5.22
CA HIS A 197 27.84 -15.32 6.28
C HIS A 197 26.74 -14.34 5.82
N GLN A 198 26.66 -13.97 4.54
CA GLN A 198 25.63 -13.03 4.08
C GLN A 198 24.61 -13.72 3.18
N LYS A 199 23.50 -14.17 3.78
CA LYS A 199 22.33 -14.61 3.02
C LYS A 199 21.58 -13.38 2.53
N SER A 200 21.41 -13.23 1.21
CA SER A 200 20.25 -12.50 0.71
C SER A 200 19.56 -13.32 -0.39
N TYR A 201 18.28 -13.60 -0.15
CA TYR A 201 17.35 -14.16 -1.13
C TYR A 201 16.51 -12.96 -1.56
N LYS A 202 16.93 -12.23 -2.59
CA LYS A 202 16.16 -11.09 -3.09
C LYS A 202 15.99 -11.27 -4.59
N GLY A 203 14.77 -11.57 -5.02
CA GLY A 203 14.44 -11.69 -6.42
C GLY A 203 14.25 -10.32 -7.07
N ILE A 204 13.90 -10.33 -8.36
CA ILE A 204 13.72 -9.12 -9.18
C ILE A 204 12.74 -8.12 -8.56
N GLU A 205 11.74 -8.62 -7.81
CA GLU A 205 10.73 -7.86 -7.07
C GLU A 205 11.29 -6.87 -6.06
N SER A 206 12.55 -7.05 -5.69
CA SER A 206 13.20 -6.17 -4.74
C SER A 206 13.81 -4.95 -5.47
N PHE A 207 14.16 -5.07 -6.76
CA PHE A 207 14.94 -4.08 -7.53
C PHE A 207 14.11 -3.19 -8.47
N ILE A 208 12.82 -3.50 -8.61
CA ILE A 208 11.90 -2.76 -9.46
C ILE A 208 10.61 -2.55 -8.67
N LEU A 209 10.01 -1.36 -8.81
CA LEU A 209 8.67 -1.15 -8.29
C LEU A 209 7.69 -2.07 -9.01
N TRP A 210 6.72 -2.60 -8.28
CA TRP A 210 5.64 -3.36 -8.83
C TRP A 210 4.60 -2.45 -9.48
N PRO A 211 3.75 -2.98 -10.38
CA PRO A 211 2.73 -2.17 -11.03
C PRO A 211 1.83 -1.38 -10.06
N HIS A 212 1.33 -2.00 -8.99
CA HIS A 212 0.51 -1.33 -7.97
C HIS A 212 1.29 -0.23 -7.21
N GLU A 213 2.59 -0.44 -6.97
CA GLU A 213 3.49 0.56 -6.38
C GLU A 213 3.69 1.77 -7.31
N MET A 214 3.84 1.53 -8.62
CA MET A 214 3.94 2.59 -9.61
C MET A 214 2.64 3.40 -9.71
N TYR A 215 1.47 2.73 -9.72
CA TYR A 215 0.17 3.40 -9.76
C TYR A 215 -0.10 4.22 -8.49
N ALA A 216 0.22 3.69 -7.30
CA ALA A 216 0.13 4.48 -6.07
C ALA A 216 1.03 5.72 -6.10
N LEU A 217 2.27 5.62 -6.61
CA LEU A 217 3.12 6.80 -6.79
C LEU A 217 2.52 7.80 -7.78
N GLN A 218 1.93 7.32 -8.88
CA GLN A 218 1.25 8.17 -9.84
C GLN A 218 0.10 8.94 -9.18
N ASN A 219 -0.77 8.25 -8.45
CA ASN A 219 -1.91 8.85 -7.79
C ASN A 219 -1.50 9.86 -6.72
N VAL A 220 -0.51 9.51 -5.88
CA VAL A 220 0.04 10.41 -4.87
C VAL A 220 0.67 11.64 -5.55
N ALA A 221 1.46 11.45 -6.60
CA ALA A 221 2.09 12.55 -7.33
C ALA A 221 1.03 13.49 -7.95
N GLU A 222 0.00 12.95 -8.61
CA GLU A 222 -1.11 13.72 -9.18
C GLU A 222 -1.85 14.52 -8.10
N HIS A 223 -2.18 13.88 -6.97
CA HIS A 223 -2.83 14.52 -5.83
C HIS A 223 -2.01 15.69 -5.26
N LEU A 224 -0.69 15.57 -5.27
CA LEU A 224 0.24 16.61 -4.81
C LEU A 224 0.56 17.66 -5.90
N GLY A 225 -0.07 17.57 -7.07
CA GLY A 225 0.08 18.53 -8.17
C GLY A 225 1.37 18.34 -8.99
N ILE A 226 1.92 17.13 -9.02
CA ILE A 226 3.06 16.74 -9.84
C ILE A 226 2.55 16.12 -11.14
N LEU A 227 3.14 16.52 -12.28
CA LEU A 227 2.71 16.04 -13.60
C LEU A 227 3.16 14.60 -13.85
N THR A 228 2.20 13.71 -14.09
CA THR A 228 2.40 12.27 -14.33
C THR A 228 1.88 11.79 -15.69
N SER A 229 1.20 12.64 -16.47
CA SER A 229 0.60 12.28 -17.76
C SER A 229 1.54 11.58 -18.77
N PRO A 230 2.88 11.76 -18.74
CA PRO A 230 3.78 10.99 -19.60
C PRO A 230 3.99 9.53 -19.15
N TRP A 231 3.51 9.13 -17.98
CA TRP A 231 3.84 7.85 -17.38
C TRP A 231 2.99 6.75 -17.98
N LYS A 232 3.65 5.85 -18.69
CA LYS A 232 3.01 4.73 -19.36
C LYS A 232 3.24 3.44 -18.57
N ILE A 233 2.70 3.38 -17.35
CA ILE A 233 2.98 2.28 -16.41
C ILE A 233 2.69 0.93 -17.07
N TRP A 234 1.46 0.73 -17.54
CA TRP A 234 1.04 -0.54 -18.15
C TRP A 234 1.88 -0.98 -19.36
N GLU A 235 2.31 -0.04 -20.21
CA GLU A 235 3.15 -0.32 -21.38
C GLU A 235 4.56 -0.81 -20.99
N ASN A 236 5.02 -0.47 -19.79
CA ASN A 236 6.36 -0.82 -19.29
C ASN A 236 6.38 -2.15 -18.50
N ILE A 237 5.23 -2.79 -18.29
CA ILE A 237 5.14 -4.07 -17.60
C ILE A 237 5.35 -5.20 -18.60
N ILE A 238 6.13 -6.22 -18.21
CA ILE A 238 6.34 -7.40 -19.06
C ILE A 238 5.01 -8.15 -19.30
N PRO A 239 4.72 -8.63 -20.52
CA PRO A 239 3.44 -9.26 -20.86
C PRO A 239 3.06 -10.45 -19.96
N GLU A 240 4.04 -11.23 -19.50
CA GLU A 240 3.83 -12.38 -18.61
C GLU A 240 3.31 -11.94 -17.23
N LEU A 241 3.81 -10.81 -16.72
CA LEU A 241 3.33 -10.24 -15.47
C LEU A 241 1.92 -9.65 -15.64
N ASN A 242 1.65 -8.99 -16.77
CA ASN A 242 0.29 -8.53 -17.11
C ASN A 242 -0.70 -9.70 -17.12
N GLN A 243 -0.33 -10.81 -17.76
CA GLN A 243 -1.16 -12.02 -17.79
C GLN A 243 -1.34 -12.63 -16.40
N THR A 244 -0.28 -12.65 -15.59
CA THR A 244 -0.36 -13.15 -14.21
C THR A 244 -1.32 -12.29 -13.37
N LEU A 245 -1.18 -10.96 -13.42
CA LEU A 245 -2.02 -10.05 -12.65
C LEU A 245 -3.49 -10.20 -13.02
N ILE A 246 -3.80 -10.28 -14.32
CA ILE A 246 -5.17 -10.45 -14.76
C ILE A 246 -5.74 -11.81 -14.33
N ASP A 247 -4.94 -12.87 -14.35
CA ASP A 247 -5.40 -14.21 -14.00
C ASP A 247 -5.85 -14.31 -12.53
N TYR A 248 -5.19 -13.56 -11.64
CA TYR A 248 -5.57 -13.43 -10.23
C TYR A 248 -6.69 -12.42 -9.98
N ALA A 249 -6.70 -11.29 -10.69
CA ALA A 249 -7.65 -10.21 -10.43
C ALA A 249 -9.05 -10.50 -10.98
N VAL A 250 -9.14 -11.13 -12.16
CA VAL A 250 -10.40 -11.30 -12.89
C VAL A 250 -11.51 -12.00 -12.10
N PRO A 251 -11.25 -13.11 -11.38
CA PRO A 251 -12.30 -13.75 -10.59
C PRO A 251 -12.91 -12.81 -9.54
N TYR A 252 -12.10 -11.96 -8.91
CA TYR A 252 -12.56 -10.96 -7.95
C TYR A 252 -13.35 -9.83 -8.62
N LEU A 253 -12.84 -9.30 -9.74
CA LEU A 253 -13.53 -8.26 -10.51
C LEU A 253 -14.89 -8.74 -11.03
N ALA A 254 -14.96 -9.95 -11.57
CA ALA A 254 -16.19 -10.53 -12.07
C ALA A 254 -17.17 -10.83 -10.93
N GLN A 255 -16.70 -11.37 -9.80
CA GLN A 255 -17.54 -11.61 -8.63
C GLN A 255 -18.17 -10.30 -8.14
N TYR A 256 -17.35 -9.28 -7.87
CA TYR A 256 -17.81 -7.96 -7.42
C TYR A 256 -18.78 -7.33 -8.42
N ALA A 257 -18.41 -7.29 -9.70
CA ALA A 257 -19.25 -6.69 -10.73
C ALA A 257 -20.60 -7.41 -10.89
N GLY A 258 -20.62 -8.74 -10.75
CA GLY A 258 -21.85 -9.51 -10.80
C GLY A 258 -22.73 -9.33 -9.56
N GLU A 259 -22.15 -9.20 -8.36
CA GLU A 259 -22.91 -8.88 -7.13
C GLU A 259 -23.51 -7.48 -7.19
N THR A 260 -22.74 -6.49 -7.63
CA THR A 260 -23.26 -5.13 -7.90
C THR A 260 -24.39 -5.18 -8.92
N PHE A 261 -24.23 -5.97 -9.98
CA PHE A 261 -25.28 -6.07 -11.00
C PHE A 261 -26.53 -6.76 -10.45
N ASP A 262 -26.40 -7.84 -9.68
CA ASP A 262 -27.53 -8.50 -9.02
C ASP A 262 -28.30 -7.54 -8.11
N ASN A 263 -27.58 -6.80 -7.27
CA ASN A 263 -28.16 -5.78 -6.39
C ASN A 263 -28.89 -4.68 -7.18
N LEU A 264 -28.33 -4.24 -8.31
CA LEU A 264 -29.00 -3.29 -9.20
C LEU A 264 -30.30 -3.89 -9.77
N LEU A 265 -30.27 -5.15 -10.23
CA LEU A 265 -31.43 -5.87 -10.75
C LEU A 265 -32.52 -6.09 -9.70
N GLU A 266 -32.15 -6.34 -8.44
CA GLU A 266 -33.08 -6.40 -7.32
C GLU A 266 -33.76 -5.06 -7.06
N GLN A 267 -33.03 -3.96 -7.18
CA GLN A 267 -33.54 -2.62 -6.93
C GLN A 267 -34.31 -2.01 -8.12
N PHE A 268 -34.30 -2.66 -9.29
CA PHE A 268 -35.07 -2.24 -10.46
C PHE A 268 -36.57 -2.45 -10.24
N HIS A 269 -37.17 -1.59 -9.43
CA HIS A 269 -38.60 -1.37 -9.40
C HIS A 269 -38.92 -0.12 -10.21
N LEU A 270 -39.43 -0.29 -11.44
CA LEU A 270 -39.81 0.82 -12.32
C LEU A 270 -41.08 1.54 -11.84
N HIS A 271 -41.03 2.18 -10.66
CA HIS A 271 -42.11 3.06 -10.22
C HIS A 271 -42.02 4.36 -11.03
N SER A 272 -43.09 4.69 -11.77
CA SER A 272 -43.33 6.00 -12.41
C SER A 272 -42.60 6.32 -13.73
N TRP A 273 -42.58 5.41 -14.70
CA TRP A 273 -42.39 5.82 -16.11
C TRP A 273 -43.73 6.08 -16.78
N ASN A 274 -44.05 7.35 -16.98
CA ASN A 274 -45.26 7.80 -17.65
C ASN A 274 -45.09 7.64 -19.17
N PHE A 275 -45.25 6.42 -19.67
CA PHE A 275 -45.45 6.20 -21.10
C PHE A 275 -46.84 6.74 -21.40
N GLY A 276 -46.94 7.93 -22.02
CA GLY A 276 -48.14 8.79 -22.15
C GLY A 276 -49.40 8.21 -22.81
N ILE A 277 -49.64 6.92 -22.68
CA ILE A 277 -50.82 6.13 -23.06
C ILE A 277 -51.35 5.31 -21.85
N VAL A 278 -50.54 5.07 -20.81
CA VAL A 278 -50.94 4.32 -19.61
C VAL A 278 -50.64 5.18 -18.37
N GLU A 279 -51.69 5.58 -17.65
CA GLU A 279 -51.61 6.43 -16.45
C GLU A 279 -51.25 5.64 -15.17
N ASP A 280 -51.20 4.31 -15.25
CA ASP A 280 -50.88 3.43 -14.12
C ASP A 280 -49.38 3.12 -14.03
N PRO A 281 -48.81 3.03 -12.81
CA PRO A 281 -47.43 2.60 -12.61
C PRO A 281 -47.24 1.17 -13.13
N PHE A 282 -46.34 0.99 -14.10
CA PHE A 282 -45.91 -0.33 -14.53
C PHE A 282 -44.90 -0.89 -13.54
N GLU A 283 -45.33 -1.82 -12.69
CA GLU A 283 -44.40 -2.66 -11.95
C GLU A 283 -43.87 -3.75 -12.88
N PHE A 284 -42.56 -3.72 -13.10
CA PHE A 284 -41.84 -4.78 -13.78
C PHE A 284 -40.82 -5.36 -12.80
N GLU A 285 -40.91 -6.67 -12.56
CA GLU A 285 -39.98 -7.42 -11.74
C GLU A 285 -39.24 -8.43 -12.64
N ILE A 286 -37.91 -8.45 -12.54
CA ILE A 286 -37.10 -9.48 -13.19
C ILE A 286 -37.18 -10.73 -12.31
N SER A 287 -37.83 -11.79 -12.81
CA SER A 287 -37.92 -13.06 -12.10
C SER A 287 -36.53 -13.57 -11.69
N SER A 288 -36.41 -14.18 -10.50
CA SER A 288 -35.13 -14.66 -9.96
C SER A 288 -34.34 -15.54 -10.94
N ASP A 289 -34.99 -16.43 -11.69
CA ASP A 289 -34.33 -17.32 -12.65
C ASP A 289 -33.66 -16.56 -13.80
N ILE A 290 -34.33 -15.52 -14.33
CA ILE A 290 -33.77 -14.64 -15.37
C ILE A 290 -32.65 -13.79 -14.78
N ARG A 291 -32.83 -13.29 -13.55
CA ARG A 291 -31.83 -12.48 -12.85
C ARG A 291 -30.54 -13.26 -12.65
N GLU A 292 -30.63 -14.48 -12.13
CA GLU A 292 -29.48 -15.38 -11.94
C GLU A 292 -28.77 -15.65 -13.28
N GLN A 293 -29.52 -15.96 -14.35
CA GLN A 293 -28.94 -16.22 -15.66
C GLN A 293 -28.23 -14.99 -16.24
N VAL A 294 -28.81 -13.79 -16.06
CA VAL A 294 -28.23 -12.51 -16.47
C VAL A 294 -26.93 -12.24 -15.72
N VAL A 295 -26.91 -12.45 -14.40
CA VAL A 295 -25.73 -12.23 -13.56
C VAL A 295 -24.62 -13.22 -13.91
N ILE A 296 -24.92 -14.50 -14.08
CA ILE A 296 -23.93 -15.51 -14.51
C ILE A 296 -23.34 -15.13 -15.87
N THR A 297 -24.19 -14.78 -16.84
CA THR A 297 -23.71 -14.39 -18.18
C THR A 297 -22.85 -13.12 -18.13
N PHE A 298 -23.20 -12.18 -17.26
CA PHE A 298 -22.43 -10.95 -17.05
C PHE A 298 -21.05 -11.23 -16.45
N LYS A 299 -20.98 -12.10 -15.42
CA LYS A 299 -19.72 -12.54 -14.82
C LYS A 299 -18.81 -13.21 -15.85
N ASP A 300 -19.32 -14.22 -16.55
CA ASP A 300 -18.57 -14.93 -17.59
C ASP A 300 -18.09 -13.99 -18.70
N ALA A 301 -18.92 -13.01 -19.09
CA ALA A 301 -18.55 -12.03 -20.09
C ALA A 301 -17.41 -11.12 -19.62
N ILE A 302 -17.43 -10.65 -18.38
CA ILE A 302 -16.34 -9.87 -17.78
C ILE A 302 -15.05 -10.68 -17.77
N GLU A 303 -15.11 -11.92 -17.29
CA GLU A 303 -13.91 -12.73 -17.15
C GLU A 303 -13.22 -12.96 -18.50
N ASN A 304 -14.00 -13.35 -19.51
CA ASN A 304 -13.48 -13.62 -20.83
C ASN A 304 -12.97 -12.35 -21.52
N LEU A 305 -13.74 -11.26 -21.43
CA LEU A 305 -13.40 -10.00 -22.10
C LEU A 305 -12.11 -9.40 -21.55
N LEU A 306 -11.98 -9.28 -20.23
CA LEU A 306 -10.77 -8.70 -19.64
C LEU A 306 -9.53 -9.54 -20.00
N ARG A 307 -9.61 -10.88 -19.87
CA ARG A 307 -8.51 -11.80 -20.21
C ARG A 307 -8.11 -11.66 -21.68
N GLU A 308 -9.09 -11.53 -22.56
CA GLU A 308 -8.86 -11.33 -23.99
C GLU A 308 -8.16 -9.99 -24.28
N ILE A 309 -8.63 -8.89 -23.66
CA ILE A 309 -8.06 -7.55 -23.82
C ILE A 309 -6.57 -7.54 -23.46
N VAL A 310 -6.20 -8.11 -22.31
CA VAL A 310 -4.80 -8.18 -21.86
C VAL A 310 -3.97 -9.08 -22.76
N ARG A 311 -4.50 -10.25 -23.14
CA ARG A 311 -3.80 -11.20 -24.02
C ARG A 311 -3.48 -10.61 -25.40
N ILE A 312 -4.40 -9.84 -25.97
CA ILE A 312 -4.22 -9.19 -27.29
C ILE A 312 -3.40 -7.90 -27.16
N GLY A 313 -3.28 -7.35 -25.95
CA GLY A 313 -2.58 -6.10 -25.68
C GLY A 313 -3.33 -4.86 -26.16
N ASN A 314 -4.64 -4.97 -26.42
CA ASN A 314 -5.42 -3.92 -27.07
C ASN A 314 -6.19 -3.01 -26.10
N TYR A 315 -5.70 -2.87 -24.87
CA TYR A 315 -6.40 -2.19 -23.77
C TYR A 315 -6.76 -0.72 -24.06
N VAL A 316 -5.98 -0.03 -24.89
CA VAL A 316 -6.23 1.38 -25.28
C VAL A 316 -7.60 1.54 -25.96
N ASP A 317 -7.99 0.56 -26.79
CA ASP A 317 -9.29 0.57 -27.47
C ASP A 317 -10.47 0.42 -26.49
N TYR A 318 -10.20 -0.04 -25.27
CA TYR A 318 -11.18 -0.32 -24.22
C TYR A 318 -11.12 0.66 -23.04
N GLN A 319 -10.31 1.73 -23.12
CA GLN A 319 -10.24 2.77 -22.09
C GLN A 319 -11.44 3.74 -22.07
N LYS A 320 -12.40 3.63 -23.00
CA LYS A 320 -13.64 4.42 -22.99
C LYS A 320 -14.78 3.59 -22.36
N ASP A 321 -16.01 3.73 -22.85
CA ASP A 321 -17.15 2.90 -22.42
C ASP A 321 -17.20 1.52 -23.10
N GLY A 322 -16.15 1.14 -23.84
CA GLY A 322 -16.16 -0.04 -24.70
C GLY A 322 -16.33 -1.37 -23.96
N ILE A 323 -15.76 -1.48 -22.75
CA ILE A 323 -15.96 -2.67 -21.89
C ILE A 323 -17.44 -2.80 -21.55
N LEU A 324 -18.01 -1.75 -20.97
CA LEU A 324 -19.39 -1.76 -20.49
C LEU A 324 -20.40 -1.96 -21.62
N GLU A 325 -20.17 -1.35 -22.79
CA GLU A 325 -21.01 -1.55 -23.96
C GLU A 325 -21.05 -3.03 -24.39
N ILE A 326 -19.90 -3.69 -24.44
CA ILE A 326 -19.82 -5.12 -24.81
C ILE A 326 -20.55 -5.97 -23.78
N LEU A 327 -20.32 -5.72 -22.49
CA LEU A 327 -20.96 -6.48 -21.41
C LEU A 327 -22.48 -6.35 -21.43
N ILE A 328 -22.99 -5.13 -21.60
CA ILE A 328 -24.43 -4.89 -21.70
C ILE A 328 -25.00 -5.61 -22.91
N ASN A 329 -24.35 -5.52 -24.07
CA ASN A 329 -24.81 -6.21 -25.27
C ASN A 329 -24.90 -7.73 -25.11
N ARG A 330 -24.10 -8.34 -24.23
CA ARG A 330 -24.17 -9.78 -23.93
C ARG A 330 -25.42 -10.14 -23.13
N VAL A 331 -25.93 -9.23 -22.31
CA VAL A 331 -27.07 -9.50 -21.43
C VAL A 331 -28.39 -8.92 -21.93
N LEU A 332 -28.38 -8.00 -22.90
CA LEU A 332 -29.58 -7.32 -23.40
C LEU A 332 -30.70 -8.27 -23.85
N ASN A 333 -30.36 -9.42 -24.44
CA ASN A 333 -31.34 -10.37 -24.94
C ASN A 333 -32.15 -11.09 -23.85
N PHE A 334 -31.73 -11.00 -22.59
CA PHE A 334 -32.49 -11.54 -21.46
C PHE A 334 -33.52 -10.54 -20.92
N PHE A 335 -33.45 -9.27 -21.31
CA PHE A 335 -34.38 -8.25 -20.88
C PHE A 335 -35.62 -8.24 -21.79
N PRO A 336 -36.82 -7.95 -21.26
CA PRO A 336 -38.04 -7.92 -22.07
C PRO A 336 -38.03 -6.79 -23.10
N ASP A 337 -38.65 -7.05 -24.25
CA ASP A 337 -38.71 -6.11 -25.37
C ASP A 337 -39.57 -4.85 -25.12
N ILE A 338 -40.28 -4.77 -23.99
CA ILE A 338 -41.26 -3.72 -23.66
C ILE A 338 -40.67 -2.30 -23.76
N LEU A 339 -39.44 -2.10 -23.28
CA LEU A 339 -38.73 -0.82 -23.36
C LEU A 339 -37.92 -0.67 -24.66
N GLY A 340 -37.69 -1.77 -25.38
CA GLY A 340 -36.76 -1.87 -26.50
C GLY A 340 -35.28 -1.88 -26.07
N SER A 341 -34.42 -2.51 -26.88
CA SER A 341 -33.01 -2.74 -26.56
C SER A 341 -32.21 -1.45 -26.32
N ASN A 342 -32.56 -0.34 -26.98
CA ASN A 342 -31.87 0.94 -26.81
C ASN A 342 -32.14 1.58 -25.44
N SER A 343 -33.38 1.49 -24.95
CA SER A 343 -33.75 2.01 -23.63
C SER A 343 -33.08 1.19 -22.53
N TRP A 344 -33.13 -0.14 -22.64
CA TRP A 344 -32.41 -1.03 -21.72
C TRP A 344 -30.92 -0.77 -21.72
N ARG A 345 -30.30 -0.63 -22.89
CA ARG A 345 -28.88 -0.29 -22.99
C ARG A 345 -28.58 1.00 -22.21
N SER A 346 -29.34 2.06 -22.44
CA SER A 346 -29.13 3.35 -21.75
C SER A 346 -29.30 3.25 -20.23
N ILE A 347 -30.34 2.53 -19.78
CA ILE A 347 -30.62 2.32 -18.35
C ILE A 347 -29.49 1.53 -17.69
N LEU A 348 -29.08 0.41 -18.31
CA LEU A 348 -28.02 -0.45 -17.80
C LEU A 348 -26.67 0.26 -17.79
N THR A 349 -26.32 1.00 -18.84
CA THR A 349 -25.06 1.77 -18.90
C THR A 349 -24.97 2.74 -17.74
N LYS A 350 -26.01 3.56 -17.52
CA LYS A 350 -26.01 4.54 -16.42
C LYS A 350 -25.96 3.87 -15.04
N SER A 351 -26.73 2.81 -14.85
CA SER A 351 -26.82 2.13 -13.56
C SER A 351 -25.52 1.40 -13.21
N LEU A 352 -24.91 0.74 -14.19
CA LEU A 352 -23.62 0.08 -14.00
C LEU A 352 -22.47 1.08 -13.89
N GLN A 353 -22.51 2.24 -14.54
CA GLN A 353 -21.51 3.29 -14.30
C GLN A 353 -21.56 3.84 -12.87
N LEU A 354 -22.75 3.88 -12.26
CA LEU A 354 -22.90 4.26 -10.85
C LEU A 354 -22.38 3.16 -9.90
N GLY A 355 -22.65 1.90 -10.19
CA GLY A 355 -22.22 0.77 -9.34
C GLY A 355 -20.77 0.31 -9.57
N LEU A 356 -20.22 0.53 -10.77
CA LEU A 356 -18.90 0.08 -11.20
C LEU A 356 -18.10 1.23 -11.82
N PRO A 357 -17.87 2.34 -11.10
CA PRO A 357 -17.20 3.50 -11.69
C PRO A 357 -15.78 3.20 -12.18
N TRP A 358 -15.09 2.22 -11.58
CA TRP A 358 -13.78 1.72 -11.99
C TRP A 358 -13.75 1.03 -13.36
N ILE A 359 -14.88 0.55 -13.91
CA ILE A 359 -14.90 -0.27 -15.14
C ILE A 359 -14.60 0.52 -16.42
N THR A 360 -14.67 1.85 -16.32
CA THR A 360 -14.43 2.79 -17.43
C THR A 360 -13.04 3.43 -17.29
N GLY A 361 -12.54 4.05 -18.36
CA GLY A 361 -11.26 4.75 -18.28
C GLY A 361 -10.05 3.82 -18.20
N SER A 362 -8.96 4.35 -17.63
CA SER A 362 -7.81 3.56 -17.18
C SER A 362 -8.04 2.87 -15.83
N GLY A 363 -9.15 3.14 -15.15
CA GLY A 363 -9.40 2.69 -13.78
C GLY A 363 -9.43 1.17 -13.64
N TRP A 364 -9.92 0.43 -14.64
CA TRP A 364 -9.97 -1.02 -14.57
C TRP A 364 -8.59 -1.68 -14.63
N ILE A 365 -7.61 -1.06 -15.31
CA ILE A 365 -6.23 -1.56 -15.40
C ILE A 365 -5.58 -1.44 -14.03
N GLU A 366 -5.76 -0.30 -13.40
CA GLU A 366 -5.26 -0.02 -12.07
C GLU A 366 -5.91 -0.93 -11.02
N ALA A 367 -7.24 -1.04 -11.00
CA ALA A 367 -7.95 -1.98 -10.15
C ALA A 367 -7.44 -3.42 -10.34
N LEU A 368 -7.19 -3.83 -11.59
CA LEU A 368 -6.57 -5.12 -11.91
C LEU A 368 -5.17 -5.24 -11.31
N THR A 369 -4.31 -4.22 -11.41
CA THR A 369 -2.97 -4.28 -10.83
C THR A 369 -2.98 -4.38 -9.31
N PHE A 370 -3.84 -3.62 -8.63
CA PHE A 370 -3.98 -3.67 -7.18
C PHE A 370 -4.54 -5.02 -6.71
N LEU A 371 -5.64 -5.49 -7.31
CA LEU A 371 -6.24 -6.78 -6.95
C LEU A 371 -5.31 -7.95 -7.25
N GLY A 372 -4.70 -7.96 -8.44
CA GLY A 372 -3.76 -9.01 -8.84
C GLY A 372 -2.54 -9.05 -7.92
N SER A 373 -1.98 -7.89 -7.59
CA SER A 373 -0.86 -7.79 -6.65
C SER A 373 -1.26 -8.24 -5.26
N LEU A 374 -2.45 -7.88 -4.76
CA LEU A 374 -2.93 -8.31 -3.45
C LEU A 374 -3.05 -9.83 -3.33
N GLN A 375 -3.50 -10.50 -4.39
CA GLN A 375 -3.53 -11.97 -4.42
C GLN A 375 -2.12 -12.59 -4.49
N LEU A 376 -1.19 -11.96 -5.22
CA LEU A 376 0.20 -12.40 -5.25
C LEU A 376 0.88 -12.23 -3.89
N LEU A 377 0.54 -11.20 -3.11
CA LEU A 377 1.04 -10.99 -1.75
C LEU A 377 0.70 -12.15 -0.82
N LYS A 378 -0.43 -12.86 -1.02
CA LYS A 378 -0.76 -14.06 -0.23
C LYS A 378 0.29 -15.17 -0.39
N LYS A 379 1.07 -15.16 -1.48
CA LYS A 379 2.15 -16.13 -1.73
C LYS A 379 3.49 -15.70 -1.17
N MET A 380 3.61 -14.47 -0.66
CA MET A 380 4.83 -13.94 -0.08
C MET A 380 4.90 -14.20 1.42
N ASP A 381 6.10 -14.09 1.99
CA ASP A 381 6.26 -14.09 3.43
C ASP A 381 5.55 -12.87 4.03
N THR A 382 4.82 -13.10 5.11
CA THR A 382 4.10 -12.09 5.91
C THR A 382 4.94 -10.88 6.30
N SER A 383 6.25 -11.02 6.50
CA SER A 383 7.11 -9.88 6.77
C SER A 383 7.16 -8.89 5.60
N THR A 384 7.00 -9.38 4.36
CA THR A 384 6.96 -8.55 3.14
C THR A 384 5.61 -7.85 2.99
N ILE A 385 4.53 -8.54 3.37
CA ILE A 385 3.15 -8.03 3.30
C ILE A 385 2.97 -6.74 4.12
N SER A 386 3.62 -6.61 5.27
CA SER A 386 3.48 -5.42 6.11
C SER A 386 4.02 -4.14 5.47
N TYR A 387 5.01 -4.24 4.58
CA TYR A 387 5.56 -3.06 3.90
C TYR A 387 4.64 -2.56 2.79
N THR A 388 3.84 -3.45 2.20
CA THR A 388 2.99 -3.12 1.05
C THR A 388 1.64 -2.53 1.44
N LEU A 389 1.22 -2.64 2.71
CA LEU A 389 -0.03 -2.08 3.21
C LEU A 389 -0.21 -0.62 2.79
N TRP A 390 0.84 0.20 2.97
CA TRP A 390 0.77 1.64 2.77
C TRP A 390 0.33 2.05 1.37
N ILE A 391 0.70 1.24 0.37
CA ILE A 391 0.28 1.41 -1.03
C ILE A 391 -1.24 1.32 -1.16
N TYR A 392 -1.85 0.34 -0.49
CA TYR A 392 -3.30 0.19 -0.48
C TYR A 392 -3.98 1.28 0.37
N CYS A 393 -3.35 1.71 1.48
CA CYS A 393 -3.91 2.77 2.32
C CYS A 393 -4.10 4.08 1.54
N VAL A 394 -3.05 4.53 0.85
CA VAL A 394 -3.13 5.77 0.06
C VAL A 394 -4.07 5.62 -1.13
N GLU A 395 -4.08 4.45 -1.77
CA GLU A 395 -4.95 4.18 -2.91
C GLU A 395 -6.43 4.32 -2.56
N CYS A 396 -6.86 3.70 -1.45
CA CYS A 396 -8.25 3.75 -1.00
C CYS A 396 -8.73 5.18 -0.68
N GLU A 397 -7.81 6.12 -0.44
CA GLU A 397 -8.15 7.51 -0.13
C GLU A 397 -8.06 8.45 -1.34
N ILE A 398 -7.15 8.18 -2.28
CA ILE A 398 -6.97 9.01 -3.48
C ILE A 398 -7.96 8.60 -4.58
N ARG A 399 -8.33 7.32 -4.65
CA ARG A 399 -9.19 6.74 -5.70
C ARG A 399 -10.50 6.23 -5.10
N PRO A 400 -11.39 7.13 -4.61
CA PRO A 400 -12.65 6.73 -3.99
C PRO A 400 -13.53 5.86 -4.91
N GLU A 401 -13.40 6.00 -6.23
CA GLU A 401 -14.11 5.16 -7.21
C GLU A 401 -13.65 3.69 -7.24
N MET A 402 -12.50 3.37 -6.64
CA MET A 402 -11.99 2.00 -6.50
C MET A 402 -12.22 1.41 -5.11
N THR A 403 -12.64 2.23 -4.15
CA THR A 403 -12.69 1.84 -2.74
C THR A 403 -13.55 0.61 -2.52
N ASP A 404 -14.73 0.52 -3.12
CA ASP A 404 -15.64 -0.63 -2.89
C ASP A 404 -15.08 -1.95 -3.43
N VAL A 405 -14.46 -1.92 -4.61
CA VAL A 405 -13.87 -3.13 -5.21
C VAL A 405 -12.61 -3.55 -4.47
N LEU A 406 -11.79 -2.59 -4.02
CA LEU A 406 -10.60 -2.86 -3.21
C LEU A 406 -10.97 -3.33 -1.80
N LYS A 407 -12.00 -2.75 -1.18
CA LYS A 407 -12.46 -3.08 0.17
C LYS A 407 -12.76 -4.56 0.33
N THR A 408 -13.57 -5.11 -0.57
CA THR A 408 -13.94 -6.55 -0.53
C THR A 408 -12.68 -7.42 -0.58
N ALA A 409 -11.73 -7.08 -1.44
CA ALA A 409 -10.48 -7.81 -1.57
C ALA A 409 -9.55 -7.64 -0.35
N LEU A 410 -9.51 -6.44 0.25
CA LEU A 410 -8.74 -6.14 1.45
C LEU A 410 -9.29 -6.87 2.68
N GLN A 411 -10.61 -6.98 2.81
CA GLN A 411 -11.26 -7.75 3.88
C GLN A 411 -10.99 -9.25 3.77
N ASP A 412 -11.04 -9.81 2.55
CA ASP A 412 -10.62 -11.19 2.28
C ASP A 412 -9.13 -11.39 2.58
N PHE A 413 -8.28 -10.45 2.17
CA PHE A 413 -6.85 -10.50 2.46
C PHE A 413 -6.55 -10.43 3.97
N TYR A 414 -7.22 -9.54 4.71
CA TYR A 414 -7.09 -9.46 6.15
C TYR A 414 -7.58 -10.73 6.85
N SER A 415 -8.67 -11.33 6.36
CA SER A 415 -9.17 -12.62 6.84
C SER A 415 -8.14 -13.73 6.63
N TYR A 416 -7.47 -13.73 5.47
CA TYR A 416 -6.34 -14.63 5.20
C TYR A 416 -5.19 -14.42 6.20
N LEU A 417 -4.78 -13.18 6.47
CA LEU A 417 -3.72 -12.88 7.45
C LEU A 417 -4.08 -13.35 8.85
N ARG A 418 -5.32 -13.10 9.30
CA ARG A 418 -5.85 -13.56 10.58
C ARG A 418 -5.84 -15.09 10.67
N GLY A 419 -6.23 -15.78 9.60
CA GLY A 419 -6.16 -17.25 9.51
C GLY A 419 -4.75 -17.81 9.57
N ASN A 420 -3.73 -16.99 9.28
CA ASN A 420 -2.31 -17.34 9.33
C ASN A 420 -1.58 -16.76 10.55
N ASP A 421 -2.31 -16.55 11.66
CA ASP A 421 -1.74 -16.14 12.95
C ASP A 421 -1.12 -14.72 12.94
N ASN A 422 -1.57 -13.88 12.00
CA ASN A 422 -1.09 -12.51 11.81
C ASN A 422 -2.25 -11.49 11.74
N PRO A 423 -3.02 -11.29 12.83
CA PRO A 423 -4.09 -10.28 12.88
C PRO A 423 -3.54 -8.85 13.00
N ASN A 424 -2.64 -8.44 12.11
CA ASN A 424 -1.99 -7.14 12.10
C ASN A 424 -3.01 -5.98 12.14
N SER A 425 -2.90 -5.08 13.12
CA SER A 425 -3.88 -4.01 13.37
C SER A 425 -3.90 -2.94 12.28
N LEU A 426 -2.81 -2.73 11.53
CA LEU A 426 -2.82 -1.79 10.42
C LEU A 426 -3.60 -2.36 9.22
N TRP A 427 -3.46 -3.66 8.97
CA TRP A 427 -4.33 -4.37 8.01
C TRP A 427 -5.78 -4.45 8.50
N ALA A 428 -6.00 -4.56 9.81
CA ALA A 428 -7.33 -4.47 10.39
C ALA A 428 -7.94 -3.08 10.18
N TRP A 429 -7.13 -2.02 10.31
CA TRP A 429 -7.57 -0.64 10.07
C TRP A 429 -8.01 -0.43 8.61
N ILE A 430 -7.19 -0.82 7.63
CA ILE A 430 -7.59 -0.66 6.21
C ILE A 430 -8.78 -1.56 5.84
N ALA A 431 -8.97 -2.69 6.54
CA ALA A 431 -10.13 -3.58 6.37
C ALA A 431 -11.36 -3.16 7.20
N GLU A 432 -11.28 -2.05 7.94
CA GLU A 432 -12.31 -1.49 8.82
C GLU A 432 -12.75 -2.36 10.00
N ASP A 433 -11.89 -3.26 10.49
CA ASP A 433 -12.13 -4.01 11.72
C ASP A 433 -11.81 -3.13 12.96
N SER A 434 -12.74 -2.21 13.26
CA SER A 434 -12.66 -1.31 14.43
C SER A 434 -12.52 -2.05 15.76
N GLY A 435 -13.08 -3.26 15.85
CA GLY A 435 -13.00 -4.10 17.05
C GLY A 435 -11.56 -4.53 17.30
N ARG A 436 -10.87 -5.05 16.28
CA ARG A 436 -9.46 -5.41 16.36
C ARG A 436 -8.56 -4.21 16.62
N VAL A 437 -8.79 -3.08 15.95
CA VAL A 437 -8.02 -1.85 16.16
C VAL A 437 -8.11 -1.42 17.62
N SER A 438 -9.32 -1.38 18.18
CA SER A 438 -9.55 -0.99 19.57
C SER A 438 -8.92 -1.97 20.57
N GLU A 439 -9.03 -3.28 20.32
CA GLU A 439 -8.40 -4.34 21.13
C GLU A 439 -6.89 -4.14 21.23
N HIS A 440 -6.22 -3.87 20.11
CA HIS A 440 -4.76 -3.71 20.08
C HIS A 440 -4.29 -2.35 20.63
N LEU A 441 -5.06 -1.28 20.47
CA LEU A 441 -4.79 0.00 21.15
C LEU A 441 -4.83 -0.17 22.68
N GLN A 442 -5.89 -0.79 23.21
CA GLN A 442 -6.00 -1.08 24.65
C GLN A 442 -4.86 -1.96 25.14
N LEU A 443 -4.45 -2.95 24.33
CA LEU A 443 -3.31 -3.81 24.65
C LEU A 443 -2.03 -2.98 24.80
N PHE A 444 -1.75 -2.09 23.84
CA PHE A 444 -0.58 -1.22 23.90
C PHE A 444 -0.61 -0.28 25.11
N GLU A 445 -1.78 0.28 25.44
CA GLU A 445 -1.97 1.21 26.56
C GLU A 445 -1.86 0.52 27.94
N SER A 446 -2.19 -0.78 28.00
CA SER A 446 -2.17 -1.60 29.22
C SER A 446 -0.78 -2.07 29.64
N HIS A 447 0.24 -1.88 28.80
CA HIS A 447 1.61 -2.25 29.08
C HIS A 447 2.52 -1.02 29.08
N GLU A 448 3.62 -1.12 29.82
CA GLU A 448 4.67 -0.11 29.80
C GLU A 448 5.35 -0.05 28.42
N TRP A 449 6.02 1.06 28.16
CA TRP A 449 6.62 1.32 26.86
C TRP A 449 7.70 0.31 26.46
N ASP A 450 8.46 -0.19 27.43
CA ASP A 450 9.57 -1.12 27.28
C ASP A 450 9.13 -2.59 27.27
N TYR A 451 7.82 -2.86 27.32
CA TYR A 451 7.29 -4.22 27.34
C TYR A 451 7.62 -5.01 26.06
N TRP A 452 7.58 -4.34 24.90
CA TRP A 452 8.03 -4.91 23.62
C TRP A 452 9.27 -4.16 23.11
N TRP A 453 10.28 -4.92 22.69
CA TRP A 453 11.58 -4.43 22.23
C TRP A 453 11.78 -4.57 20.70
N LYS A 454 10.71 -4.97 19.99
CA LYS A 454 10.68 -5.08 18.54
C LYS A 454 9.38 -4.54 18.01
N PHE A 455 9.42 -4.05 16.79
CA PHE A 455 8.29 -3.52 16.08
C PHE A 455 7.35 -4.64 15.58
N ALA A 456 6.10 -4.63 16.05
CA ALA A 456 5.13 -5.71 15.81
C ALA A 456 4.87 -6.00 14.33
N TYR A 457 4.84 -4.95 13.50
CA TYR A 457 4.38 -5.09 12.12
C TYR A 457 5.48 -5.54 11.17
N GLN A 458 6.73 -5.75 11.60
CA GLN A 458 7.74 -6.45 10.78
C GLN A 458 7.74 -7.96 10.99
N GLU A 459 7.01 -8.45 11.99
CA GLU A 459 7.03 -9.84 12.40
C GLU A 459 6.18 -10.73 11.48
N LYS A 460 6.65 -11.97 11.28
CA LYS A 460 5.94 -12.93 10.43
C LYS A 460 4.59 -13.33 11.02
N LYS A 461 4.55 -13.47 12.34
CA LYS A 461 3.35 -13.87 13.09
C LYS A 461 3.16 -12.90 14.24
N PHE A 462 2.18 -12.03 14.09
CA PHE A 462 1.82 -11.07 15.14
C PHE A 462 1.49 -11.76 16.47
N ASN A 463 0.80 -12.89 16.44
CA ASN A 463 0.46 -13.62 17.66
C ASN A 463 1.65 -14.29 18.36
N ASN A 464 2.76 -14.52 17.65
CA ASN A 464 4.01 -14.92 18.30
C ASN A 464 4.62 -13.72 19.02
N TRP A 465 4.74 -12.58 18.32
CA TRP A 465 5.25 -11.33 18.90
C TRP A 465 4.50 -10.92 20.17
N LEU A 466 3.17 -11.10 20.21
CA LEU A 466 2.36 -10.87 21.41
C LEU A 466 2.84 -11.64 22.65
N LYS A 467 3.32 -12.87 22.45
CA LYS A 467 3.72 -13.80 23.52
C LYS A 467 5.22 -13.74 23.81
N GLU A 468 6.02 -13.13 22.93
CA GLU A 468 7.47 -13.06 23.09
C GLU A 468 7.92 -12.48 24.44
N PRO A 469 7.31 -11.41 24.99
CA PRO A 469 7.70 -10.86 26.29
C PRO A 469 7.50 -11.82 27.47
N GLU A 470 6.60 -12.79 27.33
CA GLU A 470 6.30 -13.78 28.36
C GLU A 470 7.27 -14.97 28.35
N ASP A 471 8.06 -15.13 27.28
CA ASP A 471 9.02 -16.22 27.13
C ASP A 471 10.26 -16.00 28.04
N PRO A 472 10.56 -16.90 29.00
CA PRO A 472 11.72 -16.75 29.87
C PRO A 472 13.06 -16.69 29.12
N SER A 473 13.13 -17.23 27.90
CA SER A 473 14.34 -17.24 27.06
C SER A 473 14.65 -15.91 26.39
N THR A 474 13.70 -14.99 26.33
CA THR A 474 13.88 -13.66 25.70
C THR A 474 14.30 -12.58 26.71
N LYS A 475 14.12 -12.82 28.03
CA LYS A 475 14.37 -11.83 29.09
C LYS A 475 15.74 -11.14 29.05
N GLU A 476 16.81 -11.86 28.72
CA GLU A 476 18.15 -11.26 28.60
C GLU A 476 18.29 -10.37 27.35
N VAL A 477 17.58 -10.70 26.27
CA VAL A 477 17.53 -9.90 25.04
C VAL A 477 16.71 -8.63 25.23
N ASN A 478 15.61 -8.71 26.00
CA ASN A 478 14.70 -7.59 26.26
C ASN A 478 15.40 -6.43 26.98
N GLN A 479 16.38 -6.73 27.85
CA GLN A 479 17.09 -5.70 28.60
C GLN A 479 18.12 -4.93 27.75
N LEU A 480 18.42 -5.44 26.55
CA LEU A 480 19.48 -4.91 25.68
C LEU A 480 18.95 -4.14 24.48
N LYS A 481 17.64 -4.08 24.24
CA LYS A 481 17.06 -3.42 23.06
C LYS A 481 15.85 -2.58 23.44
N ASP A 482 15.81 -1.34 22.94
CA ASP A 482 14.66 -0.47 23.07
C ASP A 482 14.19 -0.06 21.67
N CYS A 483 12.88 -0.18 21.40
CA CYS A 483 12.25 0.13 20.13
C CYS A 483 11.27 1.30 20.32
N PRO A 484 11.20 2.28 19.40
CA PRO A 484 10.12 3.26 19.44
C PRO A 484 8.79 2.55 19.21
N ARG A 485 7.74 2.93 19.95
CA ARG A 485 6.40 2.34 19.85
C ARG A 485 5.61 2.91 18.67
N LEU A 486 6.25 2.92 17.49
CA LEU A 486 5.66 3.41 16.25
C LEU A 486 4.42 2.63 15.85
N ASP A 487 4.33 1.36 16.23
CA ASP A 487 3.17 0.50 16.01
C ASP A 487 1.91 1.02 16.74
N PHE A 488 2.08 1.48 17.97
CA PHE A 488 1.05 2.14 18.75
C PHE A 488 0.76 3.55 18.22
N LEU A 489 1.80 4.37 18.02
CA LEU A 489 1.64 5.76 17.59
C LEU A 489 0.90 5.88 16.25
N VAL A 490 1.30 5.07 15.27
CA VAL A 490 0.65 5.03 13.96
C VAL A 490 -0.78 4.55 14.08
N LEU A 491 -1.02 3.44 14.80
CA LEU A 491 -2.38 2.90 14.93
C LEU A 491 -3.31 3.91 15.62
N SER A 492 -2.81 4.62 16.62
CA SER A 492 -3.54 5.66 17.35
C SER A 492 -3.88 6.83 16.44
N GLY A 493 -2.91 7.38 15.71
CA GLY A 493 -3.14 8.47 14.76
C GLY A 493 -4.12 8.10 13.65
N LEU A 494 -4.00 6.89 13.08
CA LEU A 494 -4.92 6.38 12.06
C LEU A 494 -6.34 6.15 12.61
N ALA A 495 -6.47 5.66 13.84
CA ALA A 495 -7.77 5.49 14.49
C ALA A 495 -8.45 6.84 14.77
N GLU A 496 -7.69 7.86 15.17
CA GLU A 496 -8.20 9.21 15.42
C GLU A 496 -8.68 9.90 14.14
N LYS A 497 -7.86 9.82 13.08
CA LYS A 497 -8.21 10.28 11.73
C LYS A 497 -9.52 9.62 11.26
N GLY A 498 -9.63 8.32 11.48
CA GLY A 498 -10.70 7.46 10.97
C GLY A 498 -10.25 6.65 9.76
N PHE A 499 -11.09 5.70 9.36
CA PHE A 499 -10.84 4.84 8.20
C PHE A 499 -10.70 5.66 6.90
N PRO A 500 -10.06 5.10 5.86
CA PRO A 500 -10.03 5.69 4.52
C PRO A 500 -11.44 6.15 4.08
N VAL A 501 -11.57 7.40 3.60
CA VAL A 501 -12.87 8.00 3.25
C VAL A 501 -13.41 7.37 1.97
N GLY A 502 -14.69 6.97 1.98
CA GLY A 502 -15.39 6.41 0.81
C GLY A 502 -16.51 5.43 1.12
N ILE A 503 -16.72 5.09 2.40
CA ILE A 503 -17.54 3.92 2.76
C ILE A 503 -18.94 4.27 3.30
N PHE A 504 -19.23 5.54 3.58
CA PHE A 504 -20.58 6.01 3.88
C PHE A 504 -20.78 7.43 3.38
N HIS A 505 -21.15 7.58 2.11
CA HIS A 505 -21.95 8.71 1.64
C HIS A 505 -22.98 8.27 0.61
#